data_AF-A0A948T3K1-F1
#
_entry.id   AF-A0A948T3K1-F1
#
_cell.length_a   1.000
_cell.length_b   1.000
_cell.length_c   1.000
_cell.angle_alpha   90.00
_cell.angle_beta   90.00
_cell.angle_gamma   90.00
#
_symmetry.space_group_name_H-M   'P 1'
#
loop_
_entity.id
_entity.type
_entity.pdbx_description
1 polymer ?
#
loop_
_entity_poly.entity_id
_entity_poly.type
_entity_poly.pdbx_seq_one_letter_code
_entity_poly.pdbx_strand_id
1 'polypeptide(L)'
;MCYLLVEGARHTRSHCGYVIRLLAMGLISQLPYQWALGLNHLNMMFTLSLCFLLVVVVDSDWPQWAKVISGLSIAGLSIMCDWSVLAVFFTALFACLKGPKGTKIAYAGSWLLFFGFELATYGLSPIGVLQGFAATLGVAASGFVIIYLYNGKQRKGNPGRWFYYWFYPLHLIVLALLRWHFFYR
;
A
#
# COMPACT_ATOMS: atom_id res chain seq x y z
N MET A 1 0.99 -4.23 -2.77
CA MET A 1 1.92 -4.06 -1.62
C MET A 1 1.31 -4.50 -0.29
N CYS A 2 0.02 -4.25 -0.04
CA CYS A 2 -0.63 -4.61 1.24
C CYS A 2 -0.49 -6.10 1.63
N TYR A 3 -0.64 -7.03 0.68
CA TYR A 3 -0.43 -8.46 0.95
C TYR A 3 0.98 -8.78 1.50
N LEU A 4 2.03 -8.29 0.82
CA LEU A 4 3.42 -8.51 1.24
C LEU A 4 3.70 -7.85 2.60
N LEU A 5 3.04 -6.73 2.90
CA LEU A 5 3.14 -6.06 4.19
C LEU A 5 2.50 -6.89 5.31
N VAL A 6 1.29 -7.43 5.09
CA VAL A 6 0.60 -8.33 6.05
C VAL A 6 1.44 -9.59 6.28
N GLU A 7 1.95 -10.20 5.22
CA GLU A 7 2.80 -11.38 5.33
C GLU A 7 4.12 -11.06 6.04
N GLY A 8 4.75 -9.93 5.70
CA GLY A 8 5.98 -9.46 6.33
C GLY A 8 5.82 -9.16 7.83
N ALA A 9 4.69 -8.58 8.22
CA ALA A 9 4.36 -8.31 9.62
C ALA A 9 4.34 -9.59 10.46
N ARG A 10 3.70 -10.66 9.97
CA ARG A 10 3.60 -11.94 10.67
C ARG A 10 4.93 -12.65 10.91
N HIS A 11 5.94 -12.36 10.09
CA HIS A 11 7.26 -12.97 10.20
C HIS A 11 8.30 -12.06 10.88
N THR A 12 7.95 -10.82 11.20
CA THR A 12 8.89 -9.85 11.76
C THR A 12 9.00 -10.01 13.26
N ARG A 13 10.21 -10.27 13.78
CA ARG A 13 10.46 -10.35 15.24
C ARG A 13 10.38 -9.02 15.97
N SER A 14 10.60 -7.89 15.28
CA SER A 14 10.66 -6.54 15.89
C SER A 14 9.71 -5.56 15.20
N HIS A 15 8.46 -5.49 15.67
CA HIS A 15 7.44 -4.60 15.09
C HIS A 15 7.83 -3.12 15.17
N CYS A 16 8.32 -2.66 16.33
CA CYS A 16 8.71 -1.26 16.55
C CYS A 16 9.83 -0.81 15.60
N GLY A 17 10.90 -1.61 15.48
CA GLY A 17 12.02 -1.29 14.59
C GLY A 17 11.64 -1.27 13.11
N TYR A 18 10.62 -2.03 12.70
CA TYR A 18 10.12 -2.01 11.32
C TYR A 18 9.34 -0.72 11.02
N VAL A 19 8.44 -0.31 11.93
CA VAL A 19 7.68 0.94 11.80
C VAL A 19 8.61 2.15 11.78
N ILE A 20 9.60 2.22 12.67
CA ILE A 20 10.56 3.33 12.71
C ILE A 20 11.34 3.44 11.39
N ARG A 21 11.78 2.31 10.82
CA ARG A 21 12.46 2.31 9.51
C ARG A 21 11.57 2.83 8.40
N LEU A 22 10.28 2.45 8.39
CA LEU A 22 9.32 2.96 7.41
C LEU A 22 9.10 4.47 7.56
N LEU A 23 8.91 4.96 8.80
CA LEU A 23 8.72 6.38 9.06
C LEU A 23 9.97 7.21 8.68
N ALA A 24 11.16 6.73 9.03
CA ALA A 24 12.41 7.38 8.65
C ALA A 24 12.55 7.50 7.12
N MET A 25 12.22 6.42 6.39
CA MET A 25 12.24 6.44 4.93
C MET A 25 11.13 7.31 4.35
N GLY A 26 9.95 7.34 4.97
CA GLY A 26 8.87 8.27 4.65
C GLY A 26 9.32 9.73 4.77
N LEU A 27 9.99 10.10 5.85
CA LEU A 27 10.51 11.46 6.02
C LEU A 27 11.55 11.82 4.95
N ILE A 28 12.51 10.93 4.68
CA ILE A 28 13.54 11.16 3.65
C ILE A 28 12.91 11.31 2.26
N SER A 29 11.90 10.51 1.95
CA SER A 29 11.22 10.51 0.65
C SER A 29 10.10 11.55 0.52
N GLN A 30 9.75 12.28 1.59
CA GLN A 30 8.70 13.31 1.54
C GLN A 30 9.11 14.49 0.65
N LEU A 31 10.36 14.93 0.73
CA LEU A 31 10.89 16.01 -0.10
C LEU A 31 10.82 15.69 -1.61
N PRO A 32 11.37 14.55 -2.10
CA PRO A 32 11.26 14.22 -3.51
C PRO A 32 9.82 13.94 -3.94
N TYR A 33 8.96 13.40 -3.06
CA TYR A 33 7.53 13.20 -3.35
C TYR A 33 6.81 14.52 -3.62
N GLN A 34 6.99 15.51 -2.74
CA GLN A 34 6.41 16.84 -2.89
C GLN A 34 6.92 17.53 -4.15
N TRP A 35 8.20 17.40 -4.47
CA TRP A 35 8.76 18.01 -5.67
C TRP A 35 8.27 17.34 -6.96
N ALA A 36 8.18 16.01 -6.99
CA ALA A 36 7.72 15.26 -8.14
C ALA A 36 6.23 15.48 -8.43
N LEU A 37 5.38 15.43 -7.41
CA LEU A 37 3.92 15.39 -7.59
C LEU A 37 3.22 16.70 -7.22
N GLY A 38 3.85 17.56 -6.42
CA GLY A 38 3.26 18.85 -5.99
C GLY A 38 2.06 18.69 -5.05
N LEU A 39 1.90 17.51 -4.46
CA LEU A 39 0.78 17.19 -3.57
C LEU A 39 1.16 17.46 -2.11
N ASN A 40 0.21 18.01 -1.34
CA ASN A 40 0.37 18.25 0.10
C ASN A 40 0.06 17.03 0.98
N HIS A 41 0.00 15.84 0.40
CA HIS A 41 -0.24 14.59 1.12
C HIS A 41 1.07 13.96 1.62
N LEU A 42 0.97 13.17 2.68
CA LEU A 42 2.06 12.31 3.13
C LEU A 42 2.24 11.16 2.14
N ASN A 43 3.49 10.79 1.85
CA ASN A 43 3.76 9.74 0.88
C ASN A 43 3.31 8.34 1.33
N MET A 44 3.39 7.39 0.39
CA MET A 44 2.98 5.99 0.57
C MET A 44 3.69 5.27 1.71
N MET A 45 4.91 5.66 2.11
CA MET A 45 5.61 5.03 3.24
C MET A 45 4.93 5.32 4.57
N PHE A 46 4.35 6.51 4.74
CA PHE A 46 3.52 6.81 5.91
C PHE A 46 2.26 5.94 5.91
N THR A 47 1.58 5.80 4.77
CA THR A 47 0.44 4.89 4.62
C THR A 47 0.81 3.45 5.00
N LEU A 48 1.94 2.94 4.51
CA LEU A 48 2.42 1.60 4.85
C LEU A 48 2.73 1.44 6.34
N SER A 49 3.25 2.47 7.00
CA SER A 49 3.49 2.46 8.45
C SER A 49 2.18 2.32 9.24
N LEU A 50 1.15 3.06 8.84
CA LEU A 50 -0.20 2.99 9.41
C LEU A 50 -0.86 1.63 9.15
N CYS A 51 -0.77 1.12 7.92
CA CYS A 51 -1.21 -0.22 7.56
C CYS A 51 -0.49 -1.30 8.37
N PHE A 52 0.81 -1.15 8.66
CA PHE A 52 1.54 -2.10 9.50
C PHE A 52 1.03 -2.10 10.95
N LEU A 53 0.79 -0.91 11.52
CA LEU A 53 0.19 -0.78 12.84
C LEU A 53 -1.20 -1.43 12.88
N LEU A 54 -2.00 -1.29 11.82
CA LEU A 54 -3.30 -1.95 11.71
C LEU A 54 -3.17 -3.47 11.81
N VAL A 55 -2.19 -4.07 11.11
CA VAL A 55 -1.97 -5.53 11.18
C VAL A 55 -1.59 -5.95 12.60
N VAL A 56 -0.72 -5.20 13.27
CA VAL A 56 -0.34 -5.47 14.66
C VAL A 56 -1.55 -5.39 15.60
N VAL A 57 -2.43 -4.41 15.42
CA VAL A 57 -3.68 -4.28 16.20
C VAL A 57 -4.63 -5.45 15.94
N VAL A 58 -4.79 -5.84 14.67
CA VAL A 58 -5.70 -6.94 14.28
C VAL A 58 -5.24 -8.28 14.86
N ASP A 59 -3.93 -8.57 14.82
CA ASP A 59 -3.35 -9.82 15.33
C ASP A 59 -3.06 -9.79 16.85
N SER A 60 -3.27 -8.68 17.56
CA SER A 60 -3.12 -8.57 19.02
C SER A 60 -4.30 -9.20 19.80
N ASP A 61 -4.12 -9.54 21.07
CA ASP A 61 -5.16 -10.10 21.95
C ASP A 61 -6.10 -9.04 22.57
N TRP A 62 -6.11 -7.83 22.01
CA TRP A 62 -6.93 -6.72 22.50
C TRP A 62 -8.44 -7.00 22.34
N PRO A 63 -9.29 -6.44 23.22
CA PRO A 63 -10.72 -6.59 23.07
C PRO A 63 -11.22 -5.91 21.78
N GLN A 64 -12.30 -6.44 21.22
CA GLN A 64 -12.81 -6.04 19.90
C GLN A 64 -13.06 -4.53 19.77
N TRP A 65 -13.59 -3.89 20.83
CA TRP A 65 -13.83 -2.45 20.83
C TRP A 65 -12.52 -1.63 20.70
N ALA A 66 -11.45 -2.06 21.36
CA ALA A 66 -10.15 -1.39 21.28
C ALA A 66 -9.53 -1.54 19.89
N LYS A 67 -9.72 -2.71 19.24
CA LYS A 67 -9.31 -2.94 17.85
C LYS A 67 -10.07 -2.02 16.88
N VAL A 68 -11.38 -1.87 17.07
CA VAL A 68 -12.21 -0.99 16.24
C VAL A 68 -11.81 0.47 16.40
N ILE A 69 -11.65 0.96 17.64
CA ILE A 69 -11.23 2.34 17.90
C ILE A 69 -9.85 2.61 17.29
N SER A 70 -8.90 1.69 17.46
CA SER A 70 -7.56 1.82 16.89
C SER A 70 -7.61 1.80 15.37
N GLY A 71 -8.40 0.90 14.78
CA GLY A 71 -8.60 0.83 13.33
C GLY A 71 -9.22 2.10 12.74
N LEU A 72 -10.23 2.68 13.40
CA LEU A 72 -10.84 3.95 13.01
C LEU A 72 -9.86 5.11 13.15
N SER A 73 -9.05 5.13 14.20
CA SER A 73 -8.01 6.16 14.40
C SER A 73 -6.95 6.08 13.29
N ILE A 74 -6.52 4.86 12.93
CA ILE A 74 -5.60 4.62 11.82
C ILE A 74 -6.21 5.05 10.48
N ALA A 75 -7.49 4.73 10.24
CA ALA A 75 -8.20 5.16 9.04
C ALA A 75 -8.29 6.69 8.97
N GLY A 76 -8.61 7.37 10.08
CA GLY A 76 -8.65 8.83 10.15
C GLY A 76 -7.29 9.48 9.85
N LEU A 77 -6.21 8.97 10.44
CA LEU A 77 -4.84 9.44 10.15
C LEU A 77 -4.43 9.19 8.70
N SER A 78 -4.91 8.09 8.10
CA SER A 78 -4.59 7.76 6.71
C SER A 78 -5.18 8.74 5.70
N ILE A 79 -6.20 9.53 6.03
CA ILE A 79 -6.83 10.50 5.10
C ILE A 79 -5.80 11.50 4.54
N MET A 80 -4.80 11.85 5.34
CA MET A 80 -3.72 12.78 4.94
C MET A 80 -2.62 12.11 4.11
N CYS A 81 -2.66 10.78 3.97
CA CYS A 81 -1.64 9.99 3.30
C CYS A 81 -2.05 9.55 1.90
N ASP A 82 -1.07 9.25 1.07
CA ASP A 82 -1.24 8.71 -0.27
C ASP A 82 -2.03 7.39 -0.23
N TRP A 83 -2.94 7.19 -1.18
CA TRP A 83 -3.93 6.09 -1.20
C TRP A 83 -4.92 6.01 -0.02
N SER A 84 -4.84 6.96 0.90
CA SER A 84 -5.77 7.22 2.00
C SER A 84 -6.35 5.98 2.70
N VAL A 85 -7.65 6.03 3.00
CA VAL A 85 -8.43 5.00 3.68
C VAL A 85 -8.50 3.70 2.86
N LEU A 86 -8.36 3.80 1.54
CA LEU A 86 -8.44 2.66 0.61
C LEU A 86 -7.31 1.64 0.87
N ALA A 87 -6.08 2.11 1.12
CA ALA A 87 -4.97 1.23 1.51
C ALA A 87 -5.19 0.53 2.86
N VAL A 88 -5.80 1.23 3.83
CA VAL A 88 -6.16 0.68 5.15
C VAL A 88 -7.19 -0.44 4.99
N PHE A 89 -8.23 -0.22 4.16
CA PHE A 89 -9.23 -1.24 3.85
C PHE A 89 -8.63 -2.48 3.18
N PHE A 90 -7.78 -2.31 2.17
CA PHE A 90 -7.11 -3.43 1.52
C PHE A 90 -6.27 -4.22 2.52
N THR A 91 -5.53 -3.53 3.37
CA THR A 91 -4.72 -4.17 4.41
C THR A 91 -5.60 -4.93 5.40
N ALA A 92 -6.73 -4.37 5.82
CA ALA A 92 -7.68 -5.05 6.69
C ALA A 92 -8.24 -6.33 6.04
N LEU A 93 -8.60 -6.29 4.76
CA LEU A 93 -9.05 -7.47 4.01
C LEU A 93 -8.01 -8.58 4.03
N PHE A 94 -6.75 -8.26 3.71
CA PHE A 94 -5.66 -9.24 3.74
C PHE A 94 -5.30 -9.73 5.16
N ALA A 95 -5.44 -8.86 6.17
CA ALA A 95 -5.19 -9.22 7.56
C ALA A 95 -6.24 -10.21 8.10
N CYS A 96 -7.53 -9.95 7.80
CA CYS A 96 -8.66 -10.75 8.25
C CYS A 96 -8.82 -12.07 7.45
N LEU A 97 -8.65 -12.02 6.13
CA LEU A 97 -8.86 -13.19 5.25
C LEU A 97 -7.58 -14.02 5.14
N LYS A 98 -7.43 -15.00 6.02
CA LYS A 98 -6.25 -15.88 6.09
C LYS A 98 -6.37 -17.07 5.12
N GLY A 99 -5.22 -17.57 4.67
CA GLY A 99 -5.10 -18.76 3.82
C GLY A 99 -5.22 -18.52 2.31
N PRO A 100 -5.05 -19.57 1.49
CA PRO A 100 -5.00 -19.45 0.03
C PRO A 100 -6.35 -19.03 -0.58
N LYS A 101 -7.46 -19.54 -0.05
CA LYS A 101 -8.81 -19.11 -0.47
C LYS A 101 -9.11 -17.67 -0.03
N GLY A 102 -8.78 -17.32 1.22
CA GLY A 102 -8.93 -15.97 1.75
C GLY A 102 -8.14 -14.92 0.97
N THR A 103 -6.91 -15.26 0.56
CA THR A 103 -6.05 -14.37 -0.25
C THR A 103 -6.67 -14.07 -1.61
N LYS A 104 -7.27 -15.08 -2.28
CA LYS A 104 -7.98 -14.87 -3.56
C LYS A 104 -9.18 -13.94 -3.39
N ILE A 105 -9.97 -14.13 -2.33
CA ILE A 105 -11.13 -13.28 -2.02
C ILE A 105 -10.67 -11.85 -1.68
N ALA A 106 -9.61 -11.69 -0.90
CA ALA A 106 -9.06 -10.38 -0.57
C ALA A 106 -8.56 -9.62 -1.81
N TYR A 107 -7.89 -10.30 -2.74
CA TYR A 107 -7.48 -9.70 -4.01
C TYR A 107 -8.68 -9.35 -4.90
N ALA A 108 -9.65 -10.25 -5.04
CA ALA A 108 -10.86 -9.98 -5.82
C ALA A 108 -11.65 -8.81 -5.24
N GLY A 109 -11.82 -8.78 -3.91
CA GLY A 109 -12.48 -7.67 -3.21
C GLY A 109 -11.72 -6.35 -3.35
N SER A 110 -10.39 -6.36 -3.21
CA SER A 110 -9.57 -5.15 -3.40
C SER A 110 -9.64 -4.63 -4.84
N TRP A 111 -9.60 -5.52 -5.83
CA TRP A 111 -9.75 -5.15 -7.24
C TRP A 111 -11.13 -4.57 -7.52
N LEU A 112 -12.20 -5.20 -7.04
CA LEU A 112 -13.57 -4.72 -7.22
C LEU A 112 -13.79 -3.35 -6.57
N LEU A 113 -13.31 -3.17 -5.33
CA LEU A 113 -13.39 -1.90 -4.62
C LEU A 113 -12.64 -0.80 -5.36
N PHE A 114 -11.43 -1.09 -5.85
CA PHE A 114 -10.65 -0.12 -6.61
C PHE A 114 -11.32 0.22 -7.94
N PHE A 115 -11.84 -0.78 -8.65
CA PHE A 115 -12.58 -0.56 -9.89
C PHE A 115 -13.83 0.29 -9.67
N GLY A 116 -14.59 0.04 -8.61
CA GLY A 116 -15.74 0.87 -8.23
C GLY A 116 -15.35 2.31 -7.90
N PHE A 117 -14.23 2.52 -7.19
CA PHE A 117 -13.71 3.86 -6.89
C PHE A 117 -13.29 4.61 -8.17
N GLU A 118 -12.60 3.95 -9.09
CA GLU A 118 -12.20 4.53 -10.37
C GLU A 118 -13.43 4.83 -11.24
N LEU A 119 -14.45 3.97 -11.23
CA LEU A 119 -15.68 4.20 -11.96
C LEU A 119 -16.48 5.39 -11.41
N ALA A 120 -16.45 5.60 -10.09
CA ALA A 120 -17.02 6.79 -9.47
C ALA A 120 -16.25 8.07 -9.86
N THR A 121 -14.95 7.95 -10.15
CA THR A 121 -14.07 9.07 -10.51
C THR A 121 -14.15 9.43 -12.00
N TYR A 122 -14.06 8.44 -12.89
CA TYR A 122 -14.12 8.64 -14.35
C TYR A 122 -15.55 8.61 -14.92
N GLY A 123 -16.53 8.17 -14.12
CA GLY A 123 -17.93 8.06 -14.50
C GLY A 123 -18.25 6.82 -15.36
N LEU A 124 -19.55 6.60 -15.59
CA LEU A 124 -20.10 5.43 -16.31
C LEU A 124 -20.04 5.53 -17.84
N SER A 125 -19.38 6.55 -18.38
CA SER A 125 -19.24 6.69 -19.84
C SER A 125 -18.39 5.53 -20.40
N PRO A 126 -18.56 5.10 -21.66
CA PRO A 126 -17.76 4.01 -22.23
C PRO A 126 -16.24 4.26 -22.13
N ILE A 127 -15.82 5.53 -22.28
CA ILE A 127 -14.43 5.95 -22.13
C ILE A 127 -14.01 5.89 -20.65
N GLY A 128 -14.85 6.35 -19.73
CA GLY A 128 -14.57 6.30 -18.29
C GLY A 128 -14.48 4.88 -17.74
N VAL A 129 -15.33 3.98 -18.20
CA VAL A 129 -15.27 2.54 -17.88
C VAL A 129 -13.95 1.94 -18.39
N LEU A 130 -13.54 2.27 -19.61
CA LEU A 130 -12.28 1.80 -20.17
C LEU A 130 -11.07 2.32 -19.38
N GLN A 131 -11.09 3.59 -18.98
CA GLN A 131 -10.07 4.21 -18.14
C GLN A 131 -10.00 3.55 -16.76
N GLY A 132 -11.15 3.31 -16.11
CA GLY A 132 -11.21 2.59 -14.85
C GLY A 132 -10.68 1.17 -14.95
N PHE A 133 -11.01 0.45 -16.04
CA PHE A 133 -10.45 -0.87 -16.31
C PHE A 133 -8.93 -0.81 -16.45
N ALA A 134 -8.42 0.11 -17.27
CA ALA A 134 -6.99 0.30 -17.49
C ALA A 134 -6.23 0.61 -16.19
N ALA A 135 -6.80 1.48 -15.33
CA ALA A 135 -6.22 1.84 -14.03
C ALA A 135 -6.12 0.62 -13.09
N THR A 136 -7.09 -0.30 -13.12
CA THR A 136 -7.09 -1.47 -12.25
C THR A 136 -6.24 -2.65 -12.74
N LEU A 137 -5.74 -2.62 -13.99
CA LEU A 137 -4.89 -3.68 -14.54
C LEU A 137 -3.64 -3.91 -13.68
N GLY A 138 -3.05 -2.86 -13.11
CA GLY A 138 -1.91 -3.00 -12.21
C GLY A 138 -2.22 -3.83 -10.96
N VAL A 139 -3.41 -3.62 -10.38
CA VAL A 139 -3.88 -4.39 -9.21
C VAL A 139 -4.16 -5.84 -9.62
N ALA A 140 -4.86 -6.05 -10.75
CA ALA A 140 -5.17 -7.38 -11.26
C ALA A 140 -3.89 -8.18 -11.59
N ALA A 141 -2.93 -7.57 -12.29
CA ALA A 141 -1.65 -8.18 -12.62
C ALA A 141 -0.85 -8.53 -11.35
N SER A 142 -0.83 -7.63 -10.36
CA SER A 142 -0.16 -7.91 -9.08
C SER A 142 -0.80 -9.09 -8.33
N GLY A 143 -2.13 -9.19 -8.36
CA GLY A 143 -2.88 -10.33 -7.79
C GLY A 143 -2.56 -11.63 -8.51
N PHE A 144 -2.50 -11.62 -9.84
CA PHE A 144 -2.11 -12.79 -10.63
C PHE A 144 -0.70 -13.27 -10.26
N VAL A 145 0.28 -12.37 -10.22
CA VAL A 145 1.66 -12.71 -9.85
C VAL A 145 1.72 -13.31 -8.43
N ILE A 146 1.02 -12.71 -7.47
CA ILE A 146 1.05 -13.19 -6.08
C ILE A 146 0.28 -14.50 -5.90
N ILE A 147 -0.82 -14.72 -6.61
CA ILE A 147 -1.62 -15.94 -6.44
C ILE A 147 -0.97 -17.14 -7.14
N TYR A 148 -0.37 -16.93 -8.31
CA TYR A 148 0.12 -18.03 -9.15
C TYR A 148 1.64 -18.22 -9.13
N LEU A 149 2.42 -17.15 -8.97
CA LEU A 149 3.89 -17.21 -9.06
C LEU A 149 4.58 -17.11 -7.69
N TYR A 150 3.88 -16.62 -6.66
CA TYR A 150 4.48 -16.43 -5.34
C TYR A 150 4.30 -17.67 -4.45
N ASN A 151 5.41 -18.34 -4.16
CA ASN A 151 5.45 -19.59 -3.42
C ASN A 151 5.40 -19.44 -1.88
N GLY A 152 5.16 -18.24 -1.33
CA GLY A 152 5.06 -18.00 0.11
C GLY A 152 6.35 -18.26 0.92
N LYS A 153 7.45 -18.62 0.26
CA LYS A 153 8.74 -18.88 0.92
C LYS A 153 9.53 -17.59 1.04
N GLN A 154 9.87 -17.22 2.28
CA GLN A 154 10.81 -16.15 2.53
C GLN A 154 12.17 -16.50 1.91
N ARG A 155 12.62 -15.69 0.96
CA ARG A 155 13.95 -15.82 0.38
C ARG A 155 14.99 -15.36 1.42
N LYS A 156 15.53 -16.30 2.21
CA LYS A 156 16.64 -16.04 3.16
C LYS A 156 17.87 -15.55 2.39
N GLY A 157 18.40 -14.38 2.77
CA GLY A 157 19.77 -13.96 2.43
C GLY A 157 19.98 -13.14 1.14
N ASN A 158 18.95 -12.56 0.51
CA ASN A 158 19.16 -11.82 -0.75
C ASN A 158 19.36 -10.29 -0.53
N PRO A 159 20.25 -9.62 -1.29
CA PRO A 159 20.43 -8.16 -1.29
C PRO A 159 19.17 -7.38 -1.73
N GLY A 160 18.18 -8.06 -2.32
CA GLY A 160 16.88 -7.49 -2.68
C GLY A 160 16.03 -6.95 -1.51
N ARG A 161 16.39 -7.23 -0.24
CA ARG A 161 15.75 -6.56 0.91
C ARG A 161 15.94 -5.04 0.87
N TRP A 162 17.12 -4.58 0.42
CA TRP A 162 17.44 -3.16 0.30
C TRP A 162 16.92 -2.54 -0.99
N PHE A 163 16.73 -3.36 -2.03
CA PHE A 163 16.19 -2.90 -3.31
C PHE A 163 14.86 -2.16 -3.11
N TYR A 164 13.94 -2.70 -2.30
CA TYR A 164 12.66 -2.03 -2.03
C TYR A 164 12.83 -0.67 -1.33
N TYR A 165 13.78 -0.57 -0.39
CA TYR A 165 14.05 0.65 0.35
C TYR A 165 14.67 1.75 -0.51
N TRP A 166 15.56 1.40 -1.44
CA TRP A 166 16.20 2.37 -2.34
C TRP A 166 15.36 2.67 -3.57
N PHE A 167 14.58 1.70 -4.06
CA PHE A 167 13.72 1.88 -5.21
C PHE A 167 12.72 3.01 -5.00
N TYR A 168 12.11 3.12 -3.80
CA TYR A 168 11.11 4.14 -3.51
C TYR A 168 11.61 5.59 -3.63
N PRO A 169 12.65 6.04 -2.90
CA PRO A 169 13.18 7.39 -3.09
C PRO A 169 13.78 7.60 -4.48
N LEU A 170 14.40 6.58 -5.08
CA LEU A 170 15.08 6.72 -6.37
C LEU A 170 14.12 6.95 -7.54
N HIS A 171 13.01 6.20 -7.62
CA HIS A 171 12.03 6.45 -8.70
C HIS A 171 11.31 7.80 -8.54
N LEU A 172 11.08 8.27 -7.30
CA LEU A 172 10.56 9.61 -7.06
C LEU A 172 11.52 10.71 -7.52
N ILE A 173 12.83 10.53 -7.30
CA ILE A 173 13.85 11.45 -7.82
C ILE A 173 13.82 11.45 -9.35
N VAL A 174 13.74 10.28 -9.99
CA VAL A 174 13.64 10.20 -11.47
C VAL A 174 12.39 10.93 -11.98
N LEU A 175 11.23 10.76 -11.33
CA LEU A 175 10.01 11.48 -11.69
C LEU A 175 10.15 13.00 -11.47
N ALA A 176 10.78 13.43 -10.38
CA ALA A 176 11.06 14.84 -10.13
C ALA A 176 11.96 15.44 -11.22
N LEU A 177 13.01 14.72 -11.63
CA LEU A 177 13.91 15.14 -12.70
C LEU A 177 13.21 15.19 -14.07
N LEU A 178 12.37 14.21 -14.38
CA LEU A 178 11.57 14.22 -15.62
C LEU A 178 10.60 15.40 -15.63
N ARG A 179 9.90 15.65 -14.52
CA ARG A 179 9.02 16.82 -14.40
C ARG A 179 9.80 18.11 -14.59
N TRP A 180 10.96 18.25 -13.95
CA TRP A 180 11.83 19.41 -14.13
C TRP A 180 12.23 19.60 -15.60
N HIS A 181 12.63 18.53 -16.28
CA HIS A 181 13.06 18.60 -17.69
C HIS A 181 11.93 18.97 -18.66
N PHE A 182 10.69 18.53 -18.39
CA PHE A 182 9.53 18.84 -19.24
C PHE A 182 8.86 20.19 -18.92
N PHE A 183 8.93 20.69 -17.69
CA PHE A 183 8.27 21.96 -17.29
C PHE A 183 9.16 23.21 -17.39
N TYR A 184 10.49 23.06 -17.37
CA TYR A 184 11.43 24.18 -17.41
C TYR A 184 12.13 24.36 -18.77
N ARG A 185 11.63 23.69 -19.80
CA ARG A 185 11.99 23.86 -21.21
C ARG A 185 10.78 24.37 -21.97
#